data_AF-X1HH42-F1
#
_entry.id   AF-X1HH42-F1
#
_cell.length_a   1.000
_cell.length_b   1.000
_cell.length_c   1.000
_cell.angle_alpha   90.00
_cell.angle_beta   90.00
_cell.angle_gamma   90.00
#
_symmetry.space_group_name_H-M   'P 1'
#
loop_
_entity.id
_entity.type
_entity.pdbx_description
1 polymer ?
#
loop_
_entity_poly.entity_id
_entity_poly.type
_entity_poly.pdbx_seq_one_letter_code
_entity_poly.pdbx_strand_id
1 'polypeptide(L)'
;MAKLLIDGDIKYNGTNLIAQFPGNLKILIESFEDPEILLFSSKGKLVKDYINIFTANISKNYIVIIGGFQKSTFSNEVLKLSNDLISISKNSLDASIVVSRIITFYELIHKI
;
A
#
# COMPACT_ATOMS: atom_id res chain seq x y z
N MET A 1 -1.78 -2.84 -19.82
CA MET A 1 -0.55 -3.39 -19.23
C MET A 1 0.44 -3.92 -20.26
N ALA A 2 0.03 -4.66 -21.29
CA ALA A 2 0.96 -5.20 -22.30
C ALA A 2 1.96 -4.17 -22.87
N LYS A 3 1.49 -2.99 -23.27
CA LYS A 3 2.36 -1.90 -23.75
C LYS A 3 3.44 -1.49 -22.75
N LEU A 4 3.09 -1.30 -21.48
CA LEU A 4 4.05 -0.95 -20.41
C LEU A 4 5.13 -2.02 -20.22
N LEU A 5 4.77 -3.29 -20.38
CA LEU A 5 5.73 -4.39 -20.23
C LEU A 5 6.70 -4.49 -21.41
N ILE A 6 6.24 -4.16 -22.62
CA ILE A 6 7.06 -4.19 -23.84
C ILE A 6 7.91 -2.92 -23.96
N ASP A 7 7.30 -1.75 -23.77
CA ASP A 7 7.92 -0.45 -24.04
C ASP A 7 8.60 0.14 -22.80
N GLY A 8 8.30 -0.37 -21.60
CA GLY A 8 8.85 0.11 -20.33
C GLY A 8 8.12 1.31 -19.73
N ASP A 9 7.35 2.06 -20.53
CA ASP A 9 6.58 3.21 -20.08
C ASP A 9 5.29 3.47 -20.90
N ILE A 10 4.46 4.37 -20.40
CA ILE A 10 3.31 4.95 -21.08
C ILE A 10 3.44 6.47 -20.95
N LYS A 11 3.52 7.16 -22.09
CA LYS A 11 3.70 8.62 -22.15
C LYS A 11 2.51 9.32 -22.80
N TYR A 12 2.29 10.56 -22.40
CA TYR A 12 1.41 11.51 -23.07
C TYR A 12 2.08 12.88 -23.11
N ASN A 13 2.16 13.50 -24.29
CA ASN A 13 2.84 14.79 -24.51
C ASN A 13 4.28 14.85 -23.95
N GLY A 14 5.03 13.75 -24.05
CA GLY A 14 6.40 13.65 -23.54
C GLY A 14 6.52 13.39 -22.03
N THR A 15 5.42 13.41 -21.29
CA THR A 15 5.38 13.11 -19.85
C THR A 15 5.08 11.63 -19.60
N ASN A 16 5.86 11.00 -18.72
CA ASN A 16 5.58 9.64 -18.28
C ASN A 16 4.36 9.63 -17.34
N LEU A 17 3.33 8.85 -17.70
CA LEU A 17 2.15 8.62 -16.86
C LEU A 17 2.29 7.34 -16.04
N ILE A 18 2.87 6.29 -16.65
CA ILE A 18 3.18 5.02 -15.99
C ILE A 18 4.56 4.59 -16.47
N ALA A 19 5.44 4.20 -15.57
CA ALA A 19 6.77 3.72 -15.91
C ALA A 19 7.18 2.59 -14.97
N GLN A 20 8.05 1.70 -15.44
CA GLN A 20 8.71 0.75 -14.57
C GLN A 20 9.73 1.48 -13.68
N PHE A 21 9.78 1.11 -12.41
CA PHE A 21 10.79 1.62 -11.50
C PHE A 21 12.08 0.78 -11.61
N PRO A 22 13.26 1.39 -11.80
CA PRO A 22 14.52 0.65 -11.87
C PRO A 22 14.92 0.18 -10.46
N GLY A 23 14.50 -1.03 -10.08
CA GLY A 23 14.83 -1.64 -8.79
C GLY A 23 13.78 -2.62 -8.30
N ASN A 24 13.80 -2.90 -6.99
CA ASN A 24 12.79 -3.71 -6.31
C ASN A 24 11.94 -2.86 -5.36
N LEU A 25 10.94 -3.47 -4.74
CA LEU A 25 10.02 -2.79 -3.81
C LEU A 25 10.75 -2.11 -2.65
N LYS A 26 11.82 -2.72 -2.13
CA LYS A 26 12.60 -2.13 -1.03
C LYS A 26 13.27 -0.82 -1.46
N ILE A 27 13.93 -0.80 -2.62
CA ILE A 27 14.58 0.40 -3.16
C ILE A 27 13.54 1.49 -3.44
N LEU A 28 12.35 1.11 -3.94
CA LEU A 28 11.26 2.06 -4.16
C LEU A 28 10.80 2.69 -2.85
N ILE A 29 10.61 1.91 -1.78
CA ILE A 29 10.23 2.40 -0.46
C ILE A 29 11.29 3.37 0.09
N GLU A 30 12.57 3.01 -0.03
CA GLU A 30 13.71 3.82 0.42
C GLU A 30 13.85 5.15 -0.36
N SER A 31 13.17 5.30 -1.50
CA SER A 31 13.17 6.56 -2.27
C SER A 31 12.23 7.64 -1.71
N PHE A 32 11.35 7.28 -0.77
CA PHE A 32 10.47 8.23 -0.09
C PHE A 32 11.08 8.71 1.23
N GLU A 33 10.77 9.95 1.63
CA GLU A 33 11.26 10.55 2.88
C GLU A 33 10.48 10.03 4.10
N ASP A 34 11.17 9.28 4.97
CA ASP A 34 10.68 8.72 6.26
C ASP A 34 9.25 8.11 6.23
N PRO A 35 8.98 7.16 5.31
CA PRO A 35 7.65 6.57 5.22
C PRO A 35 7.37 5.61 6.38
N GLU A 36 6.20 5.72 6.98
CA GLU A 36 5.64 4.67 7.83
C GLU A 36 4.97 3.62 6.94
N ILE A 37 5.46 2.37 7.03
CA ILE A 37 5.04 1.28 6.15
C ILE A 37 3.95 0.46 6.85
N LEU A 38 2.76 0.44 6.28
CA LEU A 38 1.60 -0.30 6.80
C LEU A 38 1.27 -1.48 5.89
N LEU A 39 1.43 -2.70 6.40
CA LEU A 39 1.21 -3.93 5.62
C LEU A 39 -0.11 -4.59 6.01
N PHE A 40 -1.06 -4.68 5.07
CA PHE A 40 -2.41 -5.19 5.37
C PHE A 40 -2.57 -6.66 4.97
N SER A 41 -3.01 -7.48 5.92
CA SER A 41 -3.24 -8.92 5.72
C SER A 41 -4.28 -9.44 6.71
N SER A 42 -5.10 -10.40 6.28
CA SER A 42 -6.02 -11.11 7.18
C SER A 42 -5.32 -11.88 8.31
N LYS A 43 -4.02 -12.17 8.16
CA LYS A 43 -3.16 -12.77 9.21
C LYS A 43 -2.55 -11.75 10.18
N GLY A 44 -2.79 -10.46 9.97
CA GLY A 44 -2.31 -9.39 10.83
C GLY A 44 -3.07 -9.28 12.15
N LYS A 45 -2.58 -8.41 13.03
CA LYS A 45 -3.28 -8.05 14.27
C LYS A 45 -4.54 -7.27 13.91
N LEU A 46 -5.69 -7.75 14.38
CA LEU A 46 -6.96 -7.08 14.16
C LEU A 46 -6.99 -5.73 14.89
N VAL A 47 -7.16 -4.66 14.12
CA VAL A 47 -7.33 -3.31 14.65
C VAL A 47 -8.71 -3.19 15.29
N LYS A 48 -8.76 -2.59 16.48
CA LYS A 48 -10.02 -2.36 17.20
C LYS A 48 -10.78 -1.13 16.70
N ASP A 49 -10.05 -0.08 16.36
CA ASP A 49 -10.58 1.20 15.89
C ASP A 49 -9.65 1.77 14.82
N TYR A 50 -10.22 2.19 13.69
CA TYR A 50 -9.52 2.70 12.51
C TYR A 50 -8.69 3.95 12.81
N ILE A 51 -9.06 4.71 13.86
CA ILE A 51 -8.33 5.90 14.31
C ILE A 51 -6.87 5.55 14.70
N ASN A 52 -6.59 4.29 15.04
CA ASN A 52 -5.23 3.85 15.40
C ASN A 52 -4.36 3.45 14.20
N ILE A 53 -4.86 3.53 12.97
CA ILE A 53 -4.11 3.11 11.76
C ILE A 53 -3.23 4.25 11.25
N PHE A 54 -3.76 5.48 11.25
CA PHE A 54 -3.05 6.67 10.78
C PHE A 54 -3.00 7.71 11.89
N THR A 55 -1.93 8.49 11.93
CA THR A 55 -1.87 9.67 12.79
C THR A 55 -2.70 10.80 12.19
N ALA A 56 -3.19 11.72 13.03
CA ALA A 56 -3.87 12.93 12.53
C ALA A 56 -2.93 13.92 11.82
N ASN A 57 -1.61 13.67 11.82
CA ASN A 57 -0.62 14.52 11.16
C ASN A 57 -0.61 14.24 9.64
N ILE A 58 -1.21 15.15 8.86
CA ILE A 58 -1.28 15.03 7.40
C ILE A 58 0.09 15.03 6.72
N SER A 59 1.12 15.59 7.37
CA SER A 59 2.48 15.62 6.83
C SER A 59 3.22 14.30 7.00
N LYS A 60 2.66 13.31 7.73
CA LYS A 60 3.30 12.00 7.87
C LYS A 60 3.12 11.21 6.57
N ASN A 61 4.23 10.77 6.00
CA ASN A 61 4.24 9.93 4.81
C ASN A 61 3.91 8.49 5.18
N TYR A 62 2.95 7.90 4.46
CA TYR A 62 2.56 6.50 4.62
C TYR A 62 2.79 5.74 3.32
N ILE A 63 3.32 4.53 3.42
CA ILE A 63 3.30 3.55 2.34
C ILE A 63 2.40 2.40 2.77
N VAL A 64 1.29 2.25 2.07
CA VAL A 64 0.33 1.18 2.31
C VAL A 64 0.58 0.04 1.33
N ILE A 65 0.77 -1.18 1.84
CA ILE A 65 0.99 -2.38 1.03
C ILE A 65 -0.21 -3.32 1.19
N ILE A 66 -0.84 -3.66 0.05
CA ILE A 66 -2.02 -4.51 -0.04
C ILE A 66 -1.77 -5.60 -1.09
N GLY A 67 -2.15 -6.84 -0.80
CA GLY A 67 -2.00 -7.95 -1.73
C GLY A 67 -3.02 -7.88 -2.87
N GLY A 68 -2.56 -7.65 -4.11
CA GLY A 68 -3.38 -7.65 -5.33
C GLY A 68 -3.58 -9.03 -5.98
N PHE A 69 -3.35 -10.11 -5.24
CA PHE A 69 -3.44 -11.49 -5.73
C PHE A 69 -4.75 -12.16 -5.29
N GLN A 70 -5.23 -13.13 -6.07
CA GLN A 70 -6.52 -13.80 -5.82
C GLN A 70 -6.56 -14.59 -4.49
N LYS A 71 -5.52 -15.39 -4.21
CA LYS A 71 -5.39 -16.25 -3.01
C LYS A 71 -3.90 -16.53 -2.80
N SER A 72 -3.30 -15.94 -1.76
CA SER A 72 -1.93 -16.23 -1.33
C SER A 72 -1.64 -15.50 -0.02
N THR A 73 -0.39 -15.52 0.42
CA THR A 73 0.15 -14.59 1.42
C THR A 73 1.43 -13.95 0.92
N PHE A 74 1.83 -12.85 1.55
CA PHE A 74 3.11 -12.20 1.27
C PHE A 74 4.30 -13.14 1.51
N SER A 75 5.35 -12.94 0.73
CA SER A 75 6.64 -13.59 0.96
C SER A 75 7.28 -13.06 2.25
N ASN A 76 8.21 -13.83 2.81
CA ASN A 76 8.98 -13.40 3.98
C ASN A 76 9.78 -12.11 3.72
N GLU A 77 10.17 -11.85 2.47
CA GLU A 77 10.84 -10.61 2.10
C GLU A 77 9.93 -9.40 2.28
N VAL A 78 8.68 -9.48 1.79
CA VAL A 78 7.70 -8.39 1.93
C VAL A 78 7.25 -8.23 3.39
N LEU A 79 7.10 -9.34 4.13
CA LEU A 79 6.76 -9.29 5.55
C LEU A 79 7.83 -8.60 6.41
N LYS A 80 9.10 -8.58 5.97
CA LYS A 80 10.19 -7.87 6.67
C LYS A 80 10.22 -6.36 6.39
N LEU A 81 9.40 -5.85 5.47
CA LEU A 81 9.34 -4.42 5.15
C LEU A 81 8.62 -3.60 6.22
N SER A 82 7.82 -4.23 7.08
CA SER A 82 7.14 -3.56 8.18
C SER A 82 7.10 -4.48 9.40
N ASN A 83 7.19 -3.88 10.59
CA ASN A 83 6.97 -4.58 11.84
C ASN A 83 5.47 -4.77 12.14
N ASP A 84 4.61 -4.02 11.44
CA ASP A 84 3.18 -3.95 11.69
C ASP A 84 2.38 -4.62 10.56
N LEU A 85 2.01 -5.88 10.81
CA LEU A 85 1.05 -6.61 9.99
C LEU A 85 -0.36 -6.35 10.52
N ILE A 86 -1.18 -5.67 9.73
CA ILE A 86 -2.45 -5.09 10.16
C ILE A 86 -3.61 -5.86 9.54
N SER A 87 -4.60 -6.22 10.34
CA SER A 87 -5.89 -6.72 9.86
C SER A 87 -7.01 -5.73 10.18
N ILE A 88 -7.85 -5.43 9.20
CA ILE A 88 -8.99 -4.49 9.33
C ILE A 88 -10.34 -5.21 9.37
N SER A 89 -10.34 -6.54 9.40
CA SER A 89 -11.55 -7.35 9.35
C SER A 89 -11.27 -8.76 9.86
N LYS A 90 -12.27 -9.37 10.51
CA LYS A 90 -12.21 -10.80 10.89
C LYS A 90 -12.29 -11.72 9.67
N ASN A 91 -12.84 -11.22 8.57
CA ASN A 91 -13.00 -11.96 7.32
C ASN A 91 -11.97 -11.49 6.29
N SER A 92 -11.57 -12.39 5.39
CA SER A 92 -10.82 -12.02 4.19
C SER A 92 -11.64 -11.06 3.34
N LEU A 93 -11.02 -10.00 2.87
CA LEU A 93 -11.64 -8.99 2.02
C LEU A 93 -10.93 -8.95 0.67
N ASP A 94 -11.65 -8.58 -0.38
CA ASP A 94 -11.05 -8.31 -1.68
C ASP A 94 -10.13 -7.08 -1.59
N ALA A 95 -9.07 -7.08 -2.39
CA ALA A 95 -8.08 -6.00 -2.39
C ALA A 95 -8.72 -4.62 -2.63
N SER A 96 -9.72 -4.55 -3.52
CA SER A 96 -10.48 -3.31 -3.79
C SER A 96 -11.24 -2.81 -2.56
N ILE A 97 -11.83 -3.71 -1.77
CA ILE A 97 -12.53 -3.36 -0.52
C ILE A 97 -11.52 -2.86 0.51
N VAL A 98 -10.34 -3.50 0.61
CA VAL A 98 -9.26 -3.06 1.50
C VAL A 98 -8.77 -1.67 1.10
N VAL A 99 -8.49 -1.44 -0.18
CA VAL A 99 -8.10 -0.12 -0.72
C VAL A 99 -9.15 0.94 -0.38
N SER A 100 -10.43 0.68 -0.69
CA SER A 100 -11.52 1.61 -0.42
C SER A 100 -11.61 1.96 1.07
N ARG A 101 -11.55 0.97 1.98
CA ARG A 101 -11.61 1.23 3.42
C ARG A 101 -10.43 2.05 3.92
N ILE A 102 -9.22 1.75 3.45
CA ILE A 102 -8.01 2.46 3.87
C ILE A 102 -8.08 3.92 3.44
N ILE A 103 -8.49 4.19 2.19
CA ILE A 103 -8.70 5.55 1.70
C ILE A 103 -9.75 6.26 2.58
N THR A 104 -10.91 5.64 2.83
CA THR A 104 -11.94 6.24 3.69
C THR A 104 -11.45 6.49 5.12
N PHE A 105 -10.65 5.60 5.71
CA PHE A 105 -10.10 5.83 7.05
C PHE A 105 -9.13 7.01 7.06
N TYR A 106 -8.29 7.12 6.03
CA TYR A 106 -7.39 8.26 5.87
C TYR A 106 -8.18 9.58 5.72
N GLU A 107 -9.19 9.61 4.84
CA GLU A 107 -10.09 10.75 4.63
C GLU A 107 -10.80 11.18 5.91
N LEU A 108 -11.35 10.24 6.69
CA LEU A 108 -12.03 10.54 7.96
C LEU A 108 -11.08 11.13 9.01
N ILE A 109 -9.86 10.62 9.11
CA ILE A 109 -8.85 11.09 10.08
C ILE A 109 -8.38 12.50 9.72
N HIS A 110 -8.22 12.78 8.43
CA HIS A 110 -7.69 14.06 7.95
C HIS A 110 -8.75 15.08 7.51
N LYS A 111 -10.02 14.68 7.47
CA LYS A 111 -11.18 15.48 7.06
C LYS A 111 -11.08 16.01 5.62
N ILE A 112 -10.73 15.12 4.68
CA ILE A 112 -10.64 15.39 3.24
C ILE A 112 -11.80 14.70 2.51
#